data_AF-A0A378KLC7-F1
#
_entry.id   AF-A0A378KLC7-F1
#
_cell.length_a   1.000
_cell.length_b   1.000
_cell.length_c   1.000
_cell.angle_alpha   90.00
_cell.angle_beta   90.00
_cell.angle_gamma   90.00
#
_symmetry.space_group_name_H-M   'P 1'
#
loop_
_entity.id
_entity.type
_entity.pdbx_description
1 polymer ?
#
loop_
_entity_poly.entity_id
_entity_poly.type
_entity_poly.pdbx_seq_one_letter_code
_entity_poly.pdbx_strand_id
1 'polypeptide(L)'
;MQSVTETKSQSHMENNSFAQAIESEIKRFEKHDGISLYGLIMETVERALLQTIMNKCLYNQSHAARMLGLSRTNLRLKLRHYFGDKYFKGQVQL
;
A
#
# COMPACT_ATOMS: atom_id res chain seq x y z
N MET A 1 -18.12 -52.10 0.89
CA MET A 1 -18.47 -50.67 0.91
C MET A 1 -17.83 -50.04 2.15
N GLN A 2 -16.79 -49.22 1.97
CA GLN A 2 -16.36 -48.17 2.89
C GLN A 2 -15.41 -47.25 2.12
N SER A 3 -15.46 -45.98 2.49
CA SER A 3 -15.42 -44.80 1.61
C SER A 3 -14.04 -44.38 1.10
N VAL A 4 -14.05 -43.79 -0.09
CA VAL A 4 -12.95 -43.13 -0.81
C VAL A 4 -12.73 -41.71 -0.28
N THR A 5 -11.56 -41.15 -0.58
CA THR A 5 -11.10 -39.74 -0.58
C THR A 5 -10.46 -39.27 0.74
N GLU A 6 -9.13 -39.15 0.84
CA GLU A 6 -8.23 -38.10 0.27
C GLU A 6 -8.67 -36.69 0.74
N THR A 7 -7.87 -35.84 1.38
CA THR A 7 -6.49 -35.45 1.04
C THR A 7 -5.82 -34.78 2.24
N LYS A 8 -4.57 -35.17 2.49
CA LYS A 8 -3.62 -34.53 3.39
C LYS A 8 -2.96 -33.39 2.63
N SER A 9 -3.27 -32.13 2.94
CA SER A 9 -2.59 -30.96 2.36
C SER A 9 -2.06 -30.05 3.46
N GLN A 10 -0.83 -30.36 3.84
CA GLN A 10 0.23 -29.48 4.33
C GLN A 10 -0.18 -28.03 4.67
N SER A 11 -0.12 -27.69 5.96
CA SER A 11 0.06 -26.33 6.43
C SER A 11 1.42 -25.81 5.96
N HIS A 12 1.47 -25.27 4.74
CA HIS A 12 2.62 -24.50 4.30
C HIS A 12 2.68 -23.23 5.16
N MET A 13 3.77 -23.09 5.90
CA MET A 13 4.17 -21.89 6.61
C MET A 13 3.98 -20.68 5.68
N GLU A 14 2.91 -19.92 5.86
CA GLU A 14 2.76 -18.63 5.20
C GLU A 14 3.80 -17.71 5.82
N ASN A 15 5.00 -17.67 5.21
CA ASN A 15 5.93 -16.57 5.39
C ASN A 15 5.24 -15.31 4.84
N ASN A 16 4.36 -14.70 5.63
CA ASN A 16 3.68 -13.47 5.30
C ASN A 16 4.71 -12.33 5.38
N SER A 17 5.47 -12.17 4.30
CA SER A 17 6.53 -11.16 4.17
C SER A 17 6.01 -9.74 4.42
N PHE A 18 4.72 -9.50 4.17
CA PHE A 18 4.08 -8.23 4.47
C PHE A 18 3.87 -8.04 5.98
N ALA A 19 3.43 -9.07 6.70
CA ALA A 19 3.31 -9.01 8.16
C ALA A 19 4.67 -8.70 8.82
N GLN A 20 5.75 -9.33 8.34
CA GLN A 20 7.11 -9.04 8.81
C GLN A 20 7.54 -7.59 8.53
N ALA A 21 7.16 -7.04 7.38
CA ALA A 21 7.41 -5.63 7.06
C ALA A 21 6.62 -4.70 7.99
N ILE A 22 5.35 -5.01 8.28
CA ILE A 22 4.53 -4.23 9.21
C ILE A 22 5.09 -4.29 10.63
N GLU A 23 5.50 -5.46 11.12
CA GLU A 23 6.17 -5.60 12.42
C GLU A 23 7.44 -4.74 12.51
N SER A 24 8.21 -4.70 11.43
CA SER A 24 9.43 -3.87 11.37
C SER A 24 9.11 -2.38 11.42
N GLU A 25 8.04 -1.94 10.74
CA GLU A 25 7.56 -0.56 10.79
C GLU A 25 7.01 -0.19 12.17
N ILE A 26 6.24 -1.07 12.82
CA ILE A 26 5.74 -0.86 14.18
C ILE A 26 6.90 -0.64 15.15
N LYS A 27 7.93 -1.50 15.12
CA LYS A 27 9.14 -1.35 15.94
C LYS A 27 9.88 -0.04 15.68
N ARG A 28 9.80 0.51 14.46
CA ARG A 28 10.38 1.82 14.13
C ARG A 28 9.64 2.96 14.82
N PHE A 29 8.32 2.83 14.97
CA PHE A 29 7.45 3.85 15.55
C PHE A 29 7.26 3.72 17.07
N GLU A 30 7.43 2.53 17.64
CA GLU A 30 7.31 2.23 19.10
C GLU A 30 8.18 3.12 20.00
N LYS A 31 9.19 3.80 19.46
CA LYS A 31 10.02 4.76 20.21
C LYS A 31 9.32 6.10 20.50
N HIS A 32 8.09 6.30 20.04
CA HIS A 32 7.34 7.55 20.20
C HIS A 32 6.10 7.31 21.07
N ASP A 33 6.21 7.65 22.36
CA ASP A 33 5.05 7.67 23.25
C ASP A 33 4.00 8.69 22.75
N GLY A 34 2.74 8.26 22.69
CA GLY A 34 1.59 9.12 22.40
C GLY A 34 1.17 9.28 20.93
N ILE A 35 1.78 8.56 19.98
CA ILE A 35 1.36 8.61 18.57
C ILE A 35 0.45 7.43 18.19
N SER A 36 -0.59 7.71 17.39
CA SER A 36 -1.46 6.66 16.82
C SER A 36 -0.69 5.80 15.81
N LEU A 37 -0.30 4.60 16.24
CA LEU A 37 0.35 3.60 15.36
C LEU A 37 -0.47 3.29 14.11
N TYR A 38 -1.80 3.24 14.26
CA TYR A 38 -2.69 3.01 13.12
C TYR A 38 -2.48 4.07 12.02
N GLY A 39 -2.46 5.36 12.40
CA GLY A 39 -2.26 6.46 11.45
C GLY A 39 -0.91 6.33 10.73
N LEU A 40 0.17 6.15 11.49
CA LEU A 40 1.53 6.06 10.93
C LEU A 40 1.70 4.90 9.94
N ILE A 41 1.18 3.72 10.30
CA ILE A 41 1.26 2.54 9.44
C ILE A 41 0.41 2.74 8.20
N MET A 42 -0.84 3.20 8.35
CA MET A 42 -1.73 3.44 7.21
C MET A 42 -1.18 4.50 6.26
N GLU A 43 -0.62 5.59 6.77
CA GLU A 43 0.04 6.62 5.95
C GLU A 43 1.24 6.04 5.19
N THR A 44 2.06 5.21 5.85
CA THR A 44 3.23 4.58 5.23
C THR A 44 2.82 3.65 4.09
N VAL A 45 1.85 2.78 4.35
CA VAL A 45 1.32 1.83 3.35
C VAL A 45 0.66 2.58 2.20
N GLU A 46 -0.18 3.57 2.49
CA GLU A 46 -0.90 4.32 1.47
C GLU A 46 0.06 5.13 0.59
N ARG A 47 1.07 5.78 1.18
CA ARG A 47 2.11 6.50 0.42
C ARG A 47 2.86 5.56 -0.52
N ALA A 48 3.31 4.40 -0.03
CA ALA A 48 4.04 3.42 -0.84
C ALA A 48 3.18 2.90 -2.00
N LEU A 49 1.89 2.61 -1.74
CA LEU A 49 0.93 2.17 -2.75
C LEU A 49 0.74 3.23 -3.84
N LEU A 50 0.45 4.48 -3.45
CA LEU A 50 0.22 5.58 -4.38
C LEU A 50 1.43 5.83 -5.27
N GLN A 51 2.64 5.86 -4.69
CA GLN A 51 3.87 6.06 -5.44
C GLN A 51 4.11 4.93 -6.45
N THR A 52 3.92 3.68 -6.02
CA THR A 52 4.11 2.49 -6.86
C THR A 52 3.17 2.51 -8.06
N ILE A 53 1.88 2.80 -7.83
CA ILE A 53 0.90 2.85 -8.91
C ILE A 53 1.12 4.06 -9.83
N MET A 54 1.48 5.23 -9.29
CA MET A 54 1.82 6.38 -10.11
C MET A 54 3.00 6.09 -11.05
N ASN A 55 4.04 5.41 -10.56
CA ASN A 55 5.18 4.98 -11.38
C ASN A 55 4.73 3.97 -12.44
N LYS A 56 3.96 2.94 -12.05
CA LYS A 56 3.42 1.91 -12.97
C LYS A 56 2.54 2.51 -14.07
N CYS A 57 1.84 3.59 -13.78
CA CYS A 57 0.98 4.29 -14.73
C CYS A 57 1.70 5.40 -15.50
N LEU A 58 3.04 5.49 -15.44
CA LEU A 58 3.83 6.56 -16.06
C LEU A 58 3.27 7.96 -15.72
N TYR A 59 2.90 8.13 -14.46
CA TYR A 59 2.31 9.35 -13.91
C TYR A 59 0.96 9.76 -14.51
N ASN A 60 0.30 8.89 -15.28
CA ASN A 60 -1.06 9.12 -15.75
C ASN A 60 -2.08 8.92 -14.61
N GLN A 61 -2.45 10.03 -13.97
CA GLN A 61 -3.40 10.02 -12.85
C GLN A 61 -4.76 9.41 -13.19
N SER A 62 -5.24 9.54 -14.43
CA SER A 62 -6.52 8.94 -14.83
C SER A 62 -6.45 7.42 -14.89
N HIS A 63 -5.31 6.88 -15.32
CA HIS A 63 -5.06 5.44 -15.30
C HIS A 63 -4.85 4.93 -13.87
N ALA A 64 -4.03 5.63 -13.08
CA ALA A 64 -3.78 5.29 -11.68
C ALA A 64 -5.08 5.26 -10.85
N ALA A 65 -5.96 6.26 -11.02
CA ALA A 65 -7.24 6.33 -10.31
C ALA A 65 -8.12 5.12 -10.60
N ARG A 66 -8.21 4.69 -11.87
CA ARG A 66 -8.94 3.47 -12.25
C ARG A 66 -8.32 2.22 -11.63
N MET A 67 -6.99 2.10 -11.65
CA MET A 67 -6.29 0.93 -11.09
C MET A 67 -6.44 0.84 -9.57
N LEU A 68 -6.48 1.98 -8.88
CA LEU A 68 -6.69 2.07 -7.43
C LEU A 68 -8.17 1.96 -7.02
N GLY A 69 -9.12 1.99 -7.97
CA GLY A 69 -10.55 2.06 -7.65
C GLY A 69 -10.97 3.38 -6.99
N LEU A 70 -10.23 4.46 -7.22
CA LEU A 70 -10.50 5.79 -6.66
C LEU A 70 -11.11 6.72 -7.71
N SER A 71 -11.92 7.69 -7.25
CA SER A 71 -12.24 8.84 -8.09
C SER A 71 -10.98 9.67 -8.36
N ARG A 72 -10.92 10.36 -9.50
CA ARG A 72 -9.80 11.25 -9.83
C ARG A 72 -9.61 12.34 -8.77
N THR A 73 -10.71 12.86 -8.21
CA THR A 73 -10.67 13.86 -7.14
C THR A 73 -10.01 13.31 -5.87
N ASN A 74 -10.39 12.10 -5.44
CA ASN A 74 -9.78 11.45 -4.28
C ASN A 74 -8.30 11.17 -4.48
N LEU A 75 -7.92 10.63 -5.66
CA LEU A 75 -6.50 10.41 -5.97
C LEU A 75 -5.71 11.73 -5.89
N ARG A 76 -6.20 12.81 -6.49
CA ARG A 76 -5.53 14.12 -6.45
C ARG A 76 -5.37 14.66 -5.04
N LEU A 77 -6.40 14.55 -4.20
CA LEU A 77 -6.33 14.98 -2.80
C LEU A 77 -5.25 14.20 -2.04
N LYS A 78 -5.22 12.86 -2.20
CA LYS A 78 -4.21 12.00 -1.57
C LYS A 78 -2.80 12.30 -2.09
N LEU A 79 -2.63 12.47 -3.40
CA LEU A 79 -1.33 12.82 -3.98
C LEU A 79 -0.81 14.16 -3.45
N ARG A 80 -1.68 15.16 -3.32
CA ARG A 80 -1.31 16.45 -2.74
C ARG A 80 -0.97 16.33 -1.26
N HIS A 81 -1.76 15.58 -0.50
CA HIS A 81 -1.54 15.37 0.93
C HIS A 81 -0.18 14.70 1.20
N TYR A 82 0.18 13.66 0.45
CA TYR A 82 1.41 12.89 0.71
C TYR A 82 2.66 13.41 -0.02
N PHE A 83 2.50 14.07 -1.16
CA PHE A 83 3.63 14.42 -2.05
C PHE A 83 3.63 15.88 -2.52
N GLY A 84 2.73 16.73 -1.99
CA GLY A 84 2.61 18.11 -2.44
C GLY A 84 2.30 18.21 -3.93
N ASP A 85 3.00 19.09 -4.64
CA ASP A 85 2.76 19.33 -6.06
C ASP A 85 3.54 18.41 -7.02
N LYS A 86 4.29 17.43 -6.49
CA LYS A 86 5.15 16.51 -7.27
C LYS A 86 4.45 15.92 -8.51
N TYR A 87 3.19 15.52 -8.38
CA TYR A 87 2.45 14.83 -9.44
C TYR A 87 1.59 15.76 -10.30
N PHE A 88 1.70 17.07 -10.13
CA PHE A 88 0.90 18.06 -10.83
C PHE A 88 1.75 18.74 -11.93
N LYS A 89 1.08 19.36 -12.91
CA LYS A 89 1.72 19.84 -14.16
C LYS A 89 2.92 20.74 -13.87
N GLY A 90 4.00 20.53 -14.62
CA GLY A 90 5.22 21.37 -14.59
C GLY A 90 6.37 20.85 -13.73
N GLN A 91 6.20 19.75 -12.98
CA GLN A 91 7.23 19.25 -12.05
C GLN A 91 7.54 17.75 -12.12
N VAL A 92 6.80 16.96 -12.90
CA VAL A 92 7.19 15.56 -13.18
C VAL A 92 8.23 15.60 -14.30
N GLN A 93 9.51 15.59 -13.95
CA GLN A 93 10.59 15.32 -14.89
C GLN A 93 10.52 13.83 -15.23
N LEU A 94 10.19 13.52 -16.48
CA LEU A 94 10.30 12.18 -17.06
C LEU A 94 11.77 11.83 -17.27
#